data_AF-A0A929J4Q5-F1
#
_entry.id   AF-A0A929J4Q5-F1
#
_cell.length_a   1.000
_cell.length_b   1.000
_cell.length_c   1.000
_cell.angle_alpha   90.00
_cell.angle_beta   90.00
_cell.angle_gamma   90.00
#
_symmetry.space_group_name_H-M   'P 1'
#
loop_
_entity.id
_entity.type
_entity.pdbx_description
1 polymer ?
#
loop_
_entity_poly.entity_id
_entity_poly.type
_entity_poly.pdbx_seq_one_letter_code
_entity_poly.pdbx_strand_id
1 'polypeptide(L)'
;MSYLDLDFKSRQAPAQRHSQRKFLTSIHINRIIRGLTALATLVGSVYLILSFLPDSSAKVGDSNLKQTRLHYSVLLPTQTGIANTLPSTTEAAQTEPAAQWKTIQIKAGDTLASIFSSAGLNASATYEVVQLNKQTKKLSKIRPGQNISILTDDENKLISLKYMPDITETLSIKRQQDNSLVSELLHHPLDPIPVFRSGQIKSSLFEAAADSDISENIIMELAGIFGWDIDFALDIRKGDQFGVVYNELFKDGVKIRDGRILAAEFVN
;
A
#
# COMPACT_ATOMS: atom_id res chain seq x y z
N MET A 1 -41.40 -32.74 59.70
CA MET A 1 -42.58 -33.62 59.71
C MET A 1 -42.65 -34.32 58.36
N SER A 2 -42.91 -35.63 58.37
CA SER A 2 -42.60 -36.66 57.36
C SER A 2 -43.73 -36.88 56.33
N TYR A 3 -43.46 -37.80 55.37
CA TYR A 3 -44.31 -38.56 54.43
C TYR A 3 -44.39 -37.99 53.00
N LEU A 4 -43.82 -38.63 51.96
CA LEU A 4 -44.04 -39.96 51.34
C LEU A 4 -45.47 -40.28 50.88
N ASP A 5 -45.52 -40.58 49.58
CA ASP A 5 -46.36 -41.55 48.85
C ASP A 5 -47.83 -41.28 48.56
N LEU A 6 -48.23 -41.93 47.44
CA LEU A 6 -49.54 -42.42 46.99
C LEU A 6 -49.96 -41.80 45.64
N ASP A 7 -50.39 -42.55 44.62
CA ASP A 7 -50.50 -43.99 44.42
C ASP A 7 -50.84 -44.27 42.94
N PHE A 8 -50.58 -45.52 42.52
CA PHE A 8 -51.20 -46.34 41.48
C PHE A 8 -52.35 -45.76 40.62
N LYS A 9 -52.38 -46.10 39.31
CA LYS A 9 -52.95 -47.38 38.81
C LYS A 9 -52.95 -47.52 37.28
N SER A 10 -52.73 -48.76 36.87
CA SER A 10 -52.66 -49.39 35.55
C SER A 10 -53.90 -49.32 34.65
N ARG A 11 -53.69 -49.55 33.33
CA ARG A 11 -54.41 -50.51 32.44
C ARG A 11 -53.80 -50.49 31.01
N GLN A 12 -53.08 -51.56 30.64
CA GLN A 12 -53.44 -52.60 29.64
C GLN A 12 -53.05 -52.33 28.17
N ALA A 13 -52.23 -53.25 27.61
CA ALA A 13 -52.03 -53.50 26.18
C ALA A 13 -53.06 -54.55 25.68
N PRO A 14 -53.28 -54.79 24.35
CA PRO A 14 -52.35 -55.60 23.55
C PRO A 14 -52.27 -55.25 22.03
N ALA A 15 -51.49 -56.09 21.31
CA ALA A 15 -50.85 -55.91 20.01
C ALA A 15 -51.67 -56.35 18.76
N GLN A 16 -51.23 -55.92 17.56
CA GLN A 16 -51.26 -56.74 16.32
C GLN A 16 -50.07 -56.46 15.38
N ARG A 17 -49.61 -57.54 14.72
CA ARG A 17 -48.41 -57.72 13.88
C ARG A 17 -48.79 -57.82 12.39
N HIS A 18 -47.93 -57.32 11.51
CA HIS A 18 -47.54 -57.93 10.20
C HIS A 18 -46.13 -57.35 9.86
N SER A 19 -45.00 -58.07 9.76
CA SER A 19 -44.56 -59.23 8.96
C SER A 19 -44.26 -58.91 7.48
N GLN A 20 -42.99 -58.74 7.10
CA GLN A 20 -42.20 -59.60 6.17
C GLN A 20 -40.93 -58.88 5.60
N ARG A 21 -39.76 -59.50 5.87
CA ARG A 21 -38.61 -59.84 4.99
C ARG A 21 -37.69 -58.79 4.30
N LYS A 22 -36.45 -58.75 4.80
CA LYS A 22 -35.10 -59.02 4.19
C LYS A 22 -34.78 -58.51 2.76
N PHE A 23 -33.65 -57.79 2.60
CA PHE A 23 -32.40 -58.31 1.98
C PHE A 23 -31.22 -57.32 2.09
N LEU A 24 -30.03 -57.86 2.40
CA LEU A 24 -28.72 -57.19 2.37
C LEU A 24 -28.31 -56.92 0.92
N THR A 25 -27.76 -55.73 0.60
CA THR A 25 -27.14 -55.48 -0.72
C THR A 25 -25.84 -54.66 -0.65
N SER A 26 -24.79 -55.31 -1.16
CA SER A 26 -23.72 -54.82 -2.03
C SER A 26 -22.76 -53.71 -1.60
N ILE A 27 -21.55 -54.17 -1.29
CA ILE A 27 -20.28 -53.47 -1.10
C ILE A 27 -19.90 -52.68 -2.37
N HIS A 28 -19.53 -51.41 -2.18
CA HIS A 28 -19.10 -50.48 -3.23
C HIS A 28 -17.73 -50.85 -3.82
N ILE A 29 -17.70 -51.69 -4.86
CA ILE A 29 -16.50 -52.04 -5.65
C ILE A 29 -16.02 -50.89 -6.56
N ASN A 30 -16.79 -49.80 -6.69
CA ASN A 30 -16.46 -48.66 -7.57
C ASN A 30 -15.49 -47.60 -7.00
N ARG A 31 -14.92 -47.79 -5.79
CA ARG A 31 -13.95 -46.84 -5.21
C ARG A 31 -12.49 -47.19 -5.48
N ILE A 32 -12.16 -48.44 -5.79
CA ILE A 32 -10.76 -48.88 -6.03
C ILE A 32 -10.33 -48.62 -7.48
N ILE A 33 -11.25 -48.70 -8.45
CA ILE A 33 -10.95 -48.51 -9.88
C ILE A 33 -10.62 -47.03 -10.22
N ARG A 34 -11.11 -46.07 -9.43
CA ARG A 34 -10.80 -44.63 -9.62
C ARG A 34 -9.44 -44.18 -9.05
N GLY A 35 -8.82 -44.98 -8.18
CA GLY A 35 -7.48 -44.68 -7.64
C GLY A 35 -6.35 -45.06 -8.59
N LEU A 36 -6.51 -46.15 -9.36
CA LEU A 36 -5.46 -46.65 -10.25
C LEU A 36 -5.29 -45.82 -11.54
N THR A 37 -6.36 -45.19 -12.03
CA THR A 37 -6.30 -44.35 -13.25
C THR A 37 -5.65 -42.99 -13.01
N ALA A 38 -5.65 -42.47 -11.79
CA ALA A 38 -5.01 -41.20 -11.44
C ALA A 38 -3.48 -41.32 -11.26
N LEU A 39 -2.97 -42.52 -10.94
CA LEU A 39 -1.52 -42.73 -10.79
C LEU A 39 -0.82 -42.90 -12.14
N ALA A 40 -1.48 -43.53 -13.12
CA ALA A 40 -0.92 -43.72 -14.46
C ALA A 40 -0.78 -42.41 -15.27
N THR A 41 -1.69 -41.45 -15.07
CA THR A 41 -1.60 -40.13 -15.74
C THR A 41 -0.50 -39.26 -15.15
N LEU A 42 -0.20 -39.39 -13.86
CA LEU A 42 0.83 -38.61 -13.19
C LEU A 42 2.24 -39.04 -13.62
N VAL A 43 2.50 -40.36 -13.73
CA VAL A 43 3.78 -40.89 -14.23
C VAL A 43 4.03 -40.50 -15.70
N GLY A 44 2.97 -40.52 -16.54
CA GLY A 44 3.08 -40.07 -17.93
C GLY A 44 3.40 -38.58 -18.06
N SER A 45 2.83 -37.73 -17.21
CA SER A 45 3.10 -36.28 -17.22
C SER A 45 4.53 -35.93 -16.81
N VAL A 46 5.11 -36.66 -15.84
CA VAL A 46 6.50 -36.48 -15.41
C VAL A 46 7.48 -36.94 -16.50
N TYR A 47 7.18 -38.04 -17.20
CA TYR A 47 8.03 -38.52 -18.29
C TYR A 47 8.06 -37.56 -19.48
N LEU A 48 6.91 -36.94 -19.81
CA LEU A 48 6.82 -35.95 -20.88
C LEU A 48 7.60 -34.68 -20.53
N ILE A 49 7.56 -34.22 -19.27
CA ILE A 49 8.38 -33.08 -18.81
C ILE A 49 9.88 -33.40 -18.84
N LEU A 50 10.29 -34.62 -18.48
CA LEU A 50 11.71 -35.02 -18.55
C LEU A 50 12.23 -35.11 -20.00
N SER A 51 11.38 -35.46 -20.97
CA SER A 51 11.79 -35.55 -22.39
C SER A 51 12.03 -34.20 -23.08
N PHE A 52 11.66 -33.07 -22.44
CA PHE A 52 11.92 -31.72 -22.94
C PHE A 52 13.05 -30.99 -22.19
N LEU A 53 13.76 -31.67 -21.29
CA LEU A 53 14.97 -31.09 -20.70
C LEU A 53 16.09 -31.07 -21.76
N PRO A 54 16.70 -29.92 -22.07
CA PRO A 54 17.84 -29.86 -22.95
C PRO A 54 19.01 -30.67 -22.36
N ASP A 55 19.63 -31.49 -23.19
CA ASP A 55 20.72 -32.39 -22.83
C ASP A 55 21.85 -31.59 -22.17
N SER A 56 22.06 -31.78 -20.86
CA SER A 56 23.12 -31.10 -20.10
C SER A 56 24.45 -31.80 -20.36
N SER A 57 24.91 -31.69 -21.60
CA SER A 57 26.28 -31.96 -22.02
C SER A 57 26.72 -30.87 -22.99
N ALA A 58 26.54 -29.62 -22.59
CA ALA A 58 27.26 -28.50 -23.20
C ALA A 58 28.67 -28.47 -22.60
N LYS A 59 29.67 -28.90 -23.39
CA LYS A 59 31.09 -28.68 -23.09
C LYS A 59 31.32 -27.17 -22.96
N VAL A 60 31.98 -26.76 -21.88
CA VAL A 60 32.46 -25.38 -21.68
C VAL A 60 33.47 -25.08 -22.78
N GLY A 61 33.02 -24.41 -23.83
CA GLY A 61 33.88 -23.79 -24.83
C GLY A 61 34.30 -22.42 -24.32
N ASP A 62 35.61 -22.18 -24.26
CA ASP A 62 36.25 -20.92 -23.89
C ASP A 62 35.60 -19.73 -24.60
N SER A 63 34.62 -19.12 -23.95
CA SER A 63 33.91 -17.98 -24.47
C SER A 63 34.46 -16.75 -23.78
N ASN A 64 35.46 -16.16 -24.41
CA ASN A 64 35.83 -14.76 -24.21
C ASN A 64 34.61 -13.92 -24.61
N LEU A 65 33.64 -13.78 -23.71
CA LEU A 65 32.46 -12.95 -23.92
C LEU A 65 32.92 -11.49 -23.90
N LYS A 66 33.33 -10.99 -25.05
CA LYS A 66 33.29 -9.56 -25.33
C LYS A 66 31.84 -9.14 -25.20
N GLN A 67 31.51 -8.58 -24.05
CA GLN A 67 30.23 -7.98 -23.76
C GLN A 67 29.97 -6.92 -24.84
N THR A 68 29.12 -7.24 -25.82
CA THR A 68 28.70 -6.29 -26.84
C THR A 68 27.93 -5.20 -26.11
N ARG A 69 28.60 -4.08 -25.80
CA ARG A 69 27.90 -2.88 -25.34
C ARG A 69 26.96 -2.47 -26.45
N LEU A 70 25.65 -2.62 -26.22
CA LEU A 70 24.63 -2.07 -27.10
C LEU A 70 24.72 -0.55 -26.96
N HIS A 71 25.52 0.08 -27.82
CA HIS A 71 25.50 1.53 -28.02
C HIS A 71 24.18 1.87 -28.71
N TYR A 72 23.16 2.22 -27.93
CA TYR A 72 22.00 2.92 -28.47
C TYR A 72 22.41 4.38 -28.68
N SER A 73 22.52 4.79 -29.94
CA SER A 73 22.56 6.22 -30.28
C SER A 73 21.15 6.78 -30.12
N VAL A 74 20.95 7.59 -29.08
CA VAL A 74 19.77 8.46 -29.01
C VAL A 74 19.97 9.54 -30.07
N LEU A 75 19.17 9.51 -31.13
CA LEU A 75 19.08 10.62 -32.06
C LEU A 75 18.35 11.77 -31.35
N LEU A 76 19.13 12.74 -30.85
CA LEU A 76 18.57 14.02 -30.44
C LEU A 76 17.93 14.65 -31.69
N PRO A 77 16.66 15.10 -31.63
CA PRO A 77 16.05 15.78 -32.75
C PRO A 77 16.89 17.01 -33.10
N THR A 78 17.34 17.08 -34.35
CA THR A 78 18.02 18.24 -34.92
C THR A 78 17.10 19.45 -34.74
N GLN A 79 17.60 20.50 -34.09
CA GLN A 79 16.91 21.79 -34.05
C GLN A 79 16.83 22.33 -35.48
N THR A 80 15.74 22.03 -36.18
CA THR A 80 15.30 22.84 -37.31
C THR A 80 14.95 24.20 -36.74
N GLY A 81 15.77 25.21 -37.08
CA GLY A 81 15.54 26.60 -36.71
C GLY A 81 14.16 27.05 -37.19
N ILE A 82 13.21 27.12 -36.27
CA ILE A 82 11.98 27.86 -36.47
C ILE A 82 12.30 29.27 -35.99
N ALA A 83 12.33 30.18 -36.96
CA ALA A 83 12.46 31.60 -36.72
C ALA A 83 11.48 32.06 -35.63
N ASN A 84 11.98 32.86 -34.69
CA ASN A 84 11.17 33.58 -33.71
C ASN A 84 10.19 34.50 -34.44
N THR A 85 9.00 34.01 -34.71
CA THR A 85 7.78 34.82 -34.71
C THR A 85 6.98 34.37 -33.51
N LEU A 86 7.19 35.05 -32.38
CA LEU A 86 6.21 35.02 -31.30
C LEU A 86 4.91 35.61 -31.87
N PRO A 87 3.80 34.87 -31.94
CA PRO A 87 2.52 35.52 -31.84
C PRO A 87 2.44 36.09 -30.42
N SER A 88 2.62 37.40 -30.30
CA SER A 88 2.17 38.16 -29.13
C SER A 88 0.65 38.10 -29.07
N THR A 89 0.10 36.95 -28.69
CA THR A 89 -1.22 36.90 -28.09
C THR A 89 -1.02 37.28 -26.63
N THR A 90 -1.05 38.59 -26.38
CA THR A 90 -1.42 39.12 -25.07
C THR A 90 -2.87 38.72 -24.84
N GLU A 91 -3.10 37.46 -24.50
CA GLU A 91 -4.28 37.07 -23.77
C GLU A 91 -4.07 37.68 -22.39
N ALA A 92 -4.72 38.82 -22.19
CA ALA A 92 -4.79 39.46 -20.89
C ALA A 92 -5.43 38.44 -19.94
N ALA A 93 -4.58 37.66 -19.26
CA ALA A 93 -4.94 36.99 -18.04
C ALA A 93 -5.49 38.10 -17.14
N GLN A 94 -6.82 38.14 -17.02
CA GLN A 94 -7.51 38.94 -16.04
C GLN A 94 -6.85 38.61 -14.73
N THR A 95 -6.03 39.54 -14.25
CA THR A 95 -5.42 39.46 -12.94
C THR A 95 -6.59 39.74 -12.01
N GLU A 96 -7.33 38.69 -11.66
CA GLU A 96 -8.17 38.74 -10.47
C GLU A 96 -7.28 39.32 -9.36
N PRO A 97 -7.78 40.30 -8.59
CA PRO A 97 -6.99 40.88 -7.50
C PRO A 97 -6.44 39.72 -6.69
N ALA A 98 -5.11 39.66 -6.54
CA ALA A 98 -4.43 38.54 -5.92
C ALA A 98 -5.04 38.30 -4.55
N ALA A 99 -5.94 37.30 -4.48
CA ALA A 99 -6.73 37.03 -3.31
C ALA A 99 -5.76 36.78 -2.16
N GLN A 100 -5.82 37.60 -1.10
CA GLN A 100 -4.79 37.63 -0.07
C GLN A 100 -4.98 36.44 0.86
N TRP A 101 -4.27 35.35 0.57
CA TRP A 101 -4.26 34.16 1.41
C TRP A 101 -3.58 34.45 2.75
N LYS A 102 -4.24 34.10 3.85
CA LYS A 102 -3.64 34.07 5.18
C LYS A 102 -3.18 32.64 5.47
N THR A 103 -1.87 32.41 5.44
CA THR A 103 -1.27 31.13 5.83
C THR A 103 -0.88 31.16 7.30
N ILE A 104 -1.40 30.19 8.06
CA ILE A 104 -1.18 30.05 9.50
C ILE A 104 -0.46 28.72 9.75
N GLN A 105 0.69 28.79 10.39
CA GLN A 105 1.40 27.61 10.88
C GLN A 105 0.81 27.19 12.22
N ILE A 106 0.42 25.92 12.31
CA ILE A 106 -0.21 25.32 13.48
C ILE A 106 0.83 25.15 14.59
N LYS A 107 0.50 25.60 15.79
CA LYS A 107 1.33 25.48 16.99
C LYS A 107 0.76 24.44 17.96
N ALA A 108 1.58 24.05 18.93
CA ALA A 108 1.12 23.16 20.00
C ALA A 108 -0.05 23.82 20.77
N GLY A 109 -1.16 23.10 20.89
CA GLY A 109 -2.38 23.58 21.55
C GLY A 109 -3.38 24.29 20.64
N ASP A 110 -3.04 24.54 19.36
CA ASP A 110 -4.00 25.12 18.42
C ASP A 110 -5.14 24.15 18.10
N THR A 111 -6.33 24.73 17.93
CA THR A 111 -7.54 24.05 17.44
C THR A 111 -7.98 24.69 16.13
N LEU A 112 -8.81 24.00 15.34
CA LEU A 112 -9.39 24.60 14.14
C LEU A 112 -10.14 25.90 14.47
N ALA A 113 -10.86 25.94 15.59
CA ALA A 113 -11.59 27.11 16.06
C ALA A 113 -10.67 28.29 16.40
N SER A 114 -9.54 28.06 17.08
CA SER A 114 -8.58 29.12 17.40
C SER A 114 -7.88 29.65 16.15
N ILE A 115 -7.54 28.77 15.20
CA ILE A 115 -6.96 29.14 13.91
C ILE A 115 -7.95 30.00 13.11
N PHE A 116 -9.21 29.57 13.01
CA PHE A 116 -10.26 30.31 12.31
C PHE A 116 -10.51 31.68 12.95
N SER A 117 -10.60 31.73 14.28
CA SER A 117 -10.75 32.98 15.02
C SER A 117 -9.59 33.93 14.76
N SER A 118 -8.35 33.44 14.74
CA SER A 118 -7.17 34.25 14.40
C SER A 118 -7.19 34.77 12.96
N ALA A 119 -7.94 34.12 12.07
CA ALA A 119 -8.18 34.54 10.69
C ALA A 119 -9.42 35.44 10.53
N GLY A 120 -10.09 35.83 11.62
CA GLY A 120 -11.30 36.66 11.59
C GLY A 120 -12.60 35.88 11.36
N LEU A 121 -12.51 34.55 11.18
CA LEU A 121 -13.68 33.70 10.99
C LEU A 121 -14.40 33.44 12.31
N ASN A 122 -15.72 33.44 12.28
CA ASN A 122 -16.56 33.16 13.44
C ASN A 122 -16.78 31.66 13.67
N ALA A 123 -17.48 31.32 14.78
CA ALA A 123 -17.80 29.94 15.12
C ALA A 123 -18.70 29.23 14.09
N SER A 124 -19.54 29.97 13.34
CA SER A 124 -20.38 29.40 12.27
C SER A 124 -19.53 28.81 11.16
N ALA A 125 -18.48 29.52 10.72
CA ALA A 125 -17.57 29.03 9.68
C ALA A 125 -16.85 27.74 10.12
N THR A 126 -16.47 27.64 11.40
CA THR A 126 -15.87 26.42 11.94
C THR A 126 -16.86 25.26 11.90
N TYR A 127 -18.10 25.49 12.33
CA TYR A 127 -19.17 24.49 12.31
C TYR A 127 -19.50 24.01 10.89
N GLU A 128 -19.65 24.94 9.95
CA GLU A 128 -19.89 24.65 8.52
C GLU A 128 -18.81 23.73 7.96
N VAL A 129 -17.54 24.01 8.23
CA VAL A 129 -16.41 23.20 7.75
C VAL A 129 -16.38 21.81 8.39
N VAL A 130 -16.56 21.71 9.71
CA VAL A 130 -16.47 20.43 10.42
C VAL A 130 -17.61 19.48 10.06
N GLN A 131 -18.79 20.00 9.73
CA GLN A 131 -19.97 19.20 9.38
C GLN A 131 -20.07 18.86 7.89
N LEU A 132 -19.22 19.45 7.06
CA LEU A 132 -19.36 19.39 5.60
C LEU A 132 -19.39 17.96 5.07
N ASN A 133 -18.37 17.14 5.37
CA ASN A 133 -18.32 15.72 5.00
C ASN A 133 -17.16 14.97 5.69
N LYS A 134 -17.02 13.68 5.37
CA LYS A 134 -15.96 12.81 5.92
C LYS A 134 -14.53 13.29 5.62
N GLN A 135 -14.27 13.99 4.51
CA GLN A 135 -12.92 14.46 4.17
C GLN A 135 -12.45 15.54 5.14
N THR A 136 -13.37 16.43 5.56
CA THR A 136 -13.06 17.51 6.52
C THR A 136 -12.68 17.01 7.91
N LYS A 137 -12.96 15.74 8.25
CA LYS A 137 -12.44 15.11 9.49
C LYS A 137 -10.92 15.14 9.59
N LYS A 138 -10.18 15.30 8.48
CA LYS A 138 -8.71 15.48 8.54
C LYS A 138 -8.31 16.75 9.30
N LEU A 139 -9.18 17.77 9.34
CA LEU A 139 -8.96 19.01 10.09
C LEU A 139 -9.08 18.82 11.62
N SER A 140 -9.66 17.73 12.11
CA SER A 140 -9.65 17.42 13.55
C SER A 140 -8.34 16.77 14.01
N LYS A 141 -7.49 16.35 13.08
CA LYS A 141 -6.20 15.71 13.33
C LYS A 141 -5.01 16.60 12.93
N ILE A 142 -5.21 17.91 12.95
CA ILE A 142 -4.14 18.88 12.70
C ILE A 142 -2.99 18.69 13.68
N ARG A 143 -1.77 18.90 13.20
CA ARG A 143 -0.54 18.71 13.96
C ARG A 143 0.31 19.98 13.94
N PRO A 144 1.06 20.25 15.01
CA PRO A 144 2.04 21.33 15.03
C PRO A 144 3.01 21.24 13.84
N GLY A 145 3.37 22.39 13.27
CA GLY A 145 4.27 22.51 12.13
C GLY A 145 3.58 22.46 10.76
N GLN A 146 2.35 21.94 10.68
CA GLN A 146 1.54 22.01 9.45
C GLN A 146 1.03 23.43 9.18
N ASN A 147 0.62 23.70 7.94
CA ASN A 147 0.08 24.99 7.54
C ASN A 147 -1.37 24.85 7.08
N ILE A 148 -2.20 25.83 7.47
CA ILE A 148 -3.54 26.02 6.93
C ILE A 148 -3.57 27.39 6.25
N SER A 149 -3.96 27.41 4.98
CA SER A 149 -4.15 28.63 4.22
C SER A 149 -5.64 28.93 4.13
N ILE A 150 -6.04 30.14 4.51
CA ILE A 150 -7.42 30.60 4.55
C ILE A 150 -7.54 31.82 3.65
N LEU A 151 -8.60 31.85 2.86
CA LEU A 151 -9.02 33.00 2.09
C LEU A 151 -10.40 33.44 2.57
N THR A 152 -10.54 34.71 2.90
CA THR A 152 -11.79 35.33 3.34
C THR A 152 -12.22 36.45 2.40
N ASP A 153 -13.51 36.77 2.39
CA ASP A 153 -14.03 38.01 1.79
C ASP A 153 -13.93 39.19 2.76
N ASP A 154 -14.39 40.36 2.30
CA ASP A 154 -14.41 41.60 3.08
C ASP A 154 -15.35 41.53 4.30
N GLU A 155 -16.28 40.57 4.34
CA GLU A 155 -17.19 40.31 5.46
C GLU A 155 -16.63 39.28 6.47
N ASN A 156 -15.38 38.84 6.29
CA ASN A 156 -14.77 37.73 7.04
C ASN A 156 -15.55 36.41 6.92
N LYS A 157 -16.18 36.13 5.78
CA LYS A 157 -16.65 34.78 5.46
C LYS A 157 -15.55 33.99 4.78
N LEU A 158 -15.55 32.68 5.01
CA LEU A 158 -14.63 31.75 4.37
C LEU A 158 -14.97 31.60 2.88
N ILE A 159 -14.06 32.05 1.99
CA ILE A 159 -14.11 31.78 0.56
C ILE A 159 -13.45 30.43 0.26
N SER A 160 -12.25 30.20 0.81
CA SER A 160 -11.51 28.97 0.55
C SER A 160 -10.55 28.60 1.69
N LEU A 161 -10.33 27.30 1.85
CA LEU A 161 -9.33 26.75 2.75
C LEU A 161 -8.49 25.73 2.01
N LYS A 162 -7.17 25.75 2.23
CA LYS A 162 -6.24 24.69 1.81
C LYS A 162 -5.49 24.17 3.03
N TYR A 163 -5.49 22.86 3.19
CA TYR A 163 -4.76 22.16 4.24
C TYR A 163 -4.05 20.96 3.65
N MET A 164 -2.76 20.83 3.91
CA MET A 164 -1.93 19.72 3.43
C MET A 164 -1.65 18.78 4.61
N PRO A 165 -2.50 17.75 4.86
CA PRO A 165 -2.30 16.80 5.95
C PRO A 165 -1.02 15.97 5.79
N ASP A 166 -0.61 15.71 4.55
CA ASP A 166 0.62 15.03 4.17
C ASP A 166 1.14 15.58 2.83
N ILE A 167 2.40 15.33 2.48
CA ILE A 167 3.03 15.76 1.22
C ILE A 167 2.31 15.25 -0.03
N THR A 168 1.53 14.16 0.11
CA THR A 168 0.78 13.51 -0.96
C THR A 168 -0.70 13.90 -1.02
N GLU A 169 -1.19 14.74 -0.10
CA GLU A 169 -2.62 15.04 0.00
C GLU A 169 -2.85 16.53 0.26
N THR A 170 -3.79 17.14 -0.46
CA THR A 170 -4.29 18.49 -0.17
C THR A 170 -5.80 18.46 -0.01
N LEU A 171 -6.29 18.81 1.18
CA LEU A 171 -7.71 19.11 1.40
C LEU A 171 -7.97 20.56 0.94
N SER A 172 -8.79 20.71 -0.09
CA SER A 172 -9.29 21.98 -0.58
C SER A 172 -10.76 22.13 -0.22
N ILE A 173 -11.13 23.24 0.39
CA ILE A 173 -12.52 23.63 0.64
C ILE A 173 -12.76 24.95 -0.09
N LYS A 174 -13.88 25.06 -0.81
CA LYS A 174 -14.25 26.26 -1.55
C LYS A 174 -15.73 26.55 -1.35
N ARG A 175 -16.06 27.83 -1.22
CA ARG A 175 -17.43 28.32 -1.28
C ARG A 175 -17.86 28.46 -2.74
N GLN A 176 -19.03 27.92 -3.05
CA GLN A 176 -19.66 27.99 -4.35
C GLN A 176 -20.53 29.24 -4.49
N GLN A 177 -20.99 29.53 -5.71
CA GLN A 177 -21.85 30.67 -6.01
C GLN A 177 -23.20 30.60 -5.27
N ASP A 178 -23.70 29.40 -4.97
CA ASP A 178 -24.92 29.17 -4.18
C ASP A 178 -24.70 29.31 -2.66
N ASN A 179 -23.54 29.83 -2.26
CA ASN A 179 -23.09 30.00 -0.87
C ASN A 179 -22.86 28.69 -0.10
N SER A 180 -22.94 27.51 -0.75
CA SER A 180 -22.56 26.23 -0.13
C SER A 180 -21.05 26.04 -0.10
N LEU A 181 -20.55 25.25 0.86
CA LEU A 181 -19.16 24.80 0.84
C LEU A 181 -19.08 23.44 0.14
N VAL A 182 -18.03 23.25 -0.65
CA VAL A 182 -17.63 21.95 -1.18
C VAL A 182 -16.20 21.65 -0.74
N SER A 183 -15.88 20.37 -0.57
CA SER A 183 -14.50 19.95 -0.35
C SER A 183 -14.05 18.92 -1.38
N GLU A 184 -12.75 18.91 -1.60
CA GLU A 184 -12.06 17.96 -2.44
C GLU A 184 -10.75 17.57 -1.75
N LEU A 185 -10.42 16.27 -1.81
CA LEU A 185 -9.13 15.76 -1.38
C LEU A 185 -8.30 15.44 -2.63
N LEU A 186 -7.38 16.33 -2.94
CA LEU A 186 -6.44 16.20 -4.04
C LEU A 186 -5.31 15.26 -3.62
N HIS A 187 -4.95 14.32 -4.49
CA HIS A 187 -3.86 13.39 -4.27
C HIS A 187 -2.70 13.73 -5.21
N HIS A 188 -1.50 13.75 -4.66
CA HIS A 188 -0.24 14.03 -5.31
C HIS A 188 0.67 12.83 -5.09
N PRO A 189 0.59 11.78 -5.94
CA PRO A 189 1.40 10.59 -5.77
C PRO A 189 2.89 10.94 -5.87
N LEU A 190 3.72 10.19 -5.16
CA LEU A 190 5.18 10.27 -5.28
C LEU A 190 5.64 9.33 -6.40
N ASP A 191 6.67 9.75 -7.14
CA ASP A 191 7.28 8.96 -8.20
C ASP A 191 8.15 7.86 -7.59
N PRO A 192 7.85 6.57 -7.81
CA PRO A 192 8.65 5.48 -7.30
C PRO A 192 9.81 5.16 -8.24
N ILE A 193 11.03 5.19 -7.73
CA ILE A 193 12.23 4.75 -8.44
C ILE A 193 12.80 3.52 -7.71
N PRO A 194 12.81 2.33 -8.34
CA PRO A 194 13.37 1.15 -7.70
C PRO A 194 14.90 1.25 -7.63
N VAL A 195 15.44 0.93 -6.46
CA VAL A 195 16.88 0.87 -6.23
C VAL A 195 17.26 -0.48 -5.64
N PHE A 196 18.43 -0.98 -6.02
CA PHE A 196 19.04 -2.16 -5.42
C PHE A 196 20.14 -1.72 -4.44
N ARG A 197 20.18 -2.37 -3.28
CA ARG A 197 21.26 -2.27 -2.30
C ARG A 197 21.55 -3.65 -1.72
N SER A 198 22.78 -3.85 -1.28
CA SER A 198 23.23 -5.11 -0.69
C SER A 198 24.33 -4.85 0.31
N GLY A 199 24.45 -5.72 1.31
CA GLY A 199 25.51 -5.63 2.31
C GLY A 199 25.99 -7.00 2.75
N GLN A 200 27.22 -7.03 3.27
CA GLN A 200 27.78 -8.20 3.94
C GLN A 200 27.89 -7.94 5.44
N ILE A 201 27.40 -8.87 6.25
CA ILE A 201 27.41 -8.76 7.70
C ILE A 201 28.85 -8.95 8.21
N LYS A 202 29.36 -7.92 8.90
CA LYS A 202 30.62 -7.98 9.67
C LYS A 202 30.35 -8.23 11.15
N SER A 203 29.29 -7.64 11.67
CA SER A 203 28.93 -7.55 13.09
C SER A 203 27.42 -7.66 13.31
N SER A 204 26.62 -6.86 12.60
CA SER A 204 25.16 -6.87 12.67
C SER A 204 24.51 -6.50 11.33
N LEU A 205 23.24 -6.86 11.16
CA LEU A 205 22.45 -6.47 9.99
C LEU A 205 22.32 -4.94 9.88
N PHE A 206 22.04 -4.25 10.98
CA PHE A 206 21.86 -2.80 11.01
C PHE A 206 23.14 -2.05 10.65
N GLU A 207 24.31 -2.50 11.13
CA GLU A 207 25.59 -1.89 10.78
C GLU A 207 25.90 -2.11 9.29
N ALA A 208 25.73 -3.33 8.79
CA ALA A 208 25.97 -3.62 7.36
C ALA A 208 25.03 -2.85 6.43
N ALA A 209 23.81 -2.58 6.88
CA ALA A 209 22.85 -1.74 6.17
C ALA A 209 23.22 -0.25 6.17
N ALA A 210 23.63 0.28 7.32
CA ALA A 210 24.12 1.65 7.41
C ALA A 210 25.35 1.88 6.52
N ASP A 211 26.30 0.93 6.50
CA ASP A 211 27.46 0.89 5.60
C ASP A 211 27.05 0.90 4.10
N SER A 212 25.84 0.42 3.79
CA SER A 212 25.32 0.25 2.44
C SER A 212 24.29 1.32 2.03
N ASP A 213 24.17 2.41 2.80
CA ASP A 213 23.23 3.50 2.57
C ASP A 213 21.76 3.02 2.48
N ILE A 214 21.39 2.13 3.40
CA ILE A 214 20.03 1.63 3.56
C ILE A 214 19.46 2.18 4.86
N SER A 215 18.30 2.82 4.79
CA SER A 215 17.67 3.38 5.98
C SER A 215 17.17 2.31 6.94
N GLU A 216 17.10 2.66 8.22
CA GLU A 216 16.61 1.78 9.28
C GLU A 216 15.19 1.26 9.00
N ASN A 217 14.32 2.07 8.39
CA ASN A 217 12.96 1.66 8.03
C ASN A 217 12.95 0.48 7.06
N ILE A 218 13.82 0.50 6.03
CA ILE A 218 13.94 -0.61 5.08
C ILE A 218 14.48 -1.86 5.78
N ILE A 219 15.40 -1.71 6.72
CA ILE A 219 15.95 -2.85 7.47
C ILE A 219 14.94 -3.46 8.44
N MET A 220 14.13 -2.64 9.10
CA MET A 220 13.04 -3.13 9.92
C MET A 220 11.99 -3.87 9.08
N GLU A 221 11.68 -3.39 7.87
CA GLU A 221 10.80 -4.09 6.94
C GLU A 221 11.42 -5.42 6.47
N LEU A 222 12.70 -5.41 6.11
CA LEU A 222 13.47 -6.60 5.74
C LEU A 222 13.48 -7.66 6.86
N ALA A 223 13.76 -7.23 8.10
CA ALA A 223 13.74 -8.10 9.26
C ALA A 223 12.35 -8.66 9.53
N GLY A 224 11.29 -7.87 9.29
CA GLY A 224 9.91 -8.34 9.34
C GLY A 224 9.58 -9.39 8.28
N ILE A 225 10.16 -9.29 7.08
CA ILE A 225 9.96 -10.27 5.98
C ILE A 225 10.56 -11.63 6.35
N PHE A 226 11.75 -11.66 6.92
CA PHE A 226 12.48 -12.92 7.22
C PHE A 226 12.37 -13.38 8.68
N GLY A 227 11.74 -12.60 9.55
CA GLY A 227 11.72 -12.86 11.00
C GLY A 227 11.01 -14.14 11.42
N TRP A 228 10.30 -14.81 10.49
CA TRP A 228 9.74 -16.14 10.69
C TRP A 228 10.73 -17.30 10.43
N ASP A 229 11.83 -17.04 9.73
CA ASP A 229 12.79 -18.02 9.22
C ASP A 229 14.18 -17.82 9.85
N ILE A 230 14.53 -16.58 10.19
CA ILE A 230 15.85 -16.18 10.70
C ILE A 230 15.68 -15.37 11.98
N ASP A 231 16.32 -15.80 13.07
CA ASP A 231 16.50 -14.97 14.25
C ASP A 231 17.73 -14.08 14.06
N PHE A 232 17.51 -12.80 13.71
CA PHE A 232 18.61 -11.86 13.46
C PHE A 232 19.50 -11.56 14.68
N ALA A 233 19.12 -11.96 15.89
CA ALA A 233 19.96 -11.85 17.07
C ALA A 233 20.85 -13.08 17.30
N LEU A 234 20.44 -14.25 16.81
CA LEU A 234 21.09 -15.54 17.11
C LEU A 234 21.73 -16.22 15.89
N ASP A 235 21.12 -16.07 14.71
CA ASP A 235 21.46 -16.86 13.53
C ASP A 235 22.43 -16.17 12.57
N ILE A 236 22.57 -14.84 12.66
CA ILE A 236 23.47 -14.08 11.77
C ILE A 236 24.94 -14.36 12.09
N ARG A 237 25.73 -14.49 11.04
CA ARG A 237 27.18 -14.69 11.13
C ARG A 237 27.93 -13.67 10.29
N LYS A 238 29.19 -13.48 10.66
CA LYS A 238 30.12 -12.73 9.81
C LYS A 238 30.26 -13.44 8.47
N GLY A 239 30.00 -12.73 7.38
CA GLY A 239 30.08 -13.24 6.02
C GLY A 239 28.73 -13.39 5.33
N ASP A 240 27.64 -13.47 6.10
CA ASP A 240 26.26 -13.49 5.60
C ASP A 240 25.99 -12.27 4.73
N GLN A 241 25.14 -12.44 3.73
CA GLN A 241 24.83 -11.39 2.76
C GLN A 241 23.34 -11.17 2.66
N PHE A 242 22.97 -9.93 2.38
CA PHE A 242 21.59 -9.59 2.06
C PHE A 242 21.55 -8.67 0.85
N GLY A 243 20.47 -8.77 0.10
CA GLY A 243 20.14 -7.92 -1.03
C GLY A 243 18.70 -7.44 -0.91
N VAL A 244 18.45 -6.18 -1.24
CA VAL A 244 17.10 -5.59 -1.20
C VAL A 244 16.89 -4.68 -2.41
N VAL A 245 15.74 -4.86 -3.05
CA VAL A 245 15.19 -3.92 -4.02
C VAL A 245 14.02 -3.21 -3.37
N TYR A 246 14.07 -1.89 -3.27
CA TYR A 246 12.99 -1.09 -2.70
C TYR A 246 12.76 0.17 -3.53
N ASN A 247 11.61 0.83 -3.34
CA ASN A 247 11.35 2.11 -4.00
C ASN A 247 11.96 3.26 -3.20
N GLU A 248 12.67 4.16 -3.85
CA GLU A 248 12.83 5.53 -3.38
C GLU A 248 11.69 6.38 -3.94
N LEU A 249 11.05 7.20 -3.10
CA LEU A 249 9.89 8.00 -3.48
C LEU A 249 10.28 9.46 -3.68
N PHE A 250 10.00 9.99 -4.87
CA PHE A 250 10.37 11.33 -5.29
C PHE A 250 9.15 12.23 -5.48
N LYS A 251 9.37 13.54 -5.35
CA LYS A 251 8.42 14.58 -5.78
C LYS A 251 9.21 15.66 -6.49
N ASP A 252 8.81 16.00 -7.71
CA ASP A 252 9.45 17.05 -8.51
C ASP A 252 10.99 16.87 -8.62
N GLY A 253 11.45 15.62 -8.73
CA GLY A 253 12.87 15.25 -8.81
C GLY A 253 13.64 15.21 -7.49
N VAL A 254 13.00 15.51 -6.35
CA VAL A 254 13.62 15.47 -5.02
C VAL A 254 13.19 14.20 -4.27
N LYS A 255 14.16 13.44 -3.73
CA LYS A 255 13.89 12.26 -2.88
C LYS A 255 13.19 12.71 -1.60
N ILE A 256 11.99 12.20 -1.36
CA ILE A 256 11.17 12.49 -0.18
C ILE A 256 11.42 11.46 0.92
N ARG A 257 11.39 10.18 0.58
CA ARG A 257 11.56 9.07 1.53
C ARG A 257 11.77 7.74 0.81
N ASP A 258 12.18 6.73 1.56
CA ASP A 258 12.11 5.34 1.09
C ASP A 258 10.66 4.83 1.18
N GLY A 259 10.32 3.98 0.22
CA GLY A 259 9.05 3.29 0.08
C GLY A 259 9.21 1.79 0.32
N ARG A 260 8.21 1.02 -0.13
CA ARG A 260 8.15 -0.43 0.14
C ARG A 260 9.30 -1.22 -0.47
N ILE A 261 9.62 -2.36 0.14
CA ILE A 261 10.43 -3.42 -0.46
C ILE A 261 9.67 -4.08 -1.62
N LEU A 262 10.38 -4.33 -2.72
CA LEU A 262 9.90 -5.04 -3.91
C LEU A 262 10.41 -6.48 -3.97
N ALA A 263 11.66 -6.69 -3.56
CA ALA A 263 12.29 -7.98 -3.48
C ALA A 263 13.38 -7.96 -2.40
N ALA A 264 13.64 -9.11 -1.80
CA ALA A 264 14.68 -9.28 -0.80
C ALA A 264 15.30 -10.67 -0.91
N GLU A 265 16.59 -10.76 -0.59
CA GLU A 265 17.36 -11.99 -0.53
C GLU A 265 18.24 -11.95 0.73
N PHE A 266 18.39 -13.11 1.36
CA PHE A 266 19.32 -13.31 2.47
C PHE A 266 20.07 -14.64 2.26
N VAL A 267 21.38 -14.64 2.48
CA VAL A 267 22.27 -15.79 2.29
C VAL A 267 23.04 -16.02 3.60
N ASN A 268 22.78 -17.16 4.26
CA ASN A 268 23.37 -17.62 5.53
C ASN A 268 24.04 -18.99 5.35
#